data_AF-A0A656K546-F1
#
_entry.id   AF-A0A656K546-F1
#
_cell.length_a   1.000
_cell.length_b   1.000
_cell.length_c   1.000
_cell.angle_alpha   90.00
_cell.angle_beta   90.00
_cell.angle_gamma   90.00
#
_symmetry.space_group_name_H-M   'P 1'
#
loop_
_entity.id
_entity.type
_entity.pdbx_description
1 polymer ?
#
loop_
_entity_poly.entity_id
_entity_poly.type
_entity_poly.pdbx_seq_one_letter_code
_entity_poly.pdbx_strand_id
1 'polypeptide(L)'
;MDIMIEGPLGGAAFNNEFGRPALTGYFRTFEQSITTPHGDEVRGYHKPIMLAGGMGNIREDHVQKAEITVGSKLIVLGGPAMLIGLGGGAASSMATGTSSADLDFASVQRENPEMERRCQEVIDRCWQLGDRNPISFIHDVGAGGLSNAFPEL
;
A
#
# COMPACT_ATOMS: atom_id res chain seq x y z
N MET A 1 -1.63 -11.95 20.21
CA MET A 1 -1.07 -13.06 19.39
C MET A 1 -1.65 -13.03 17.97
N ASP A 2 -2.90 -12.61 17.82
CA ASP A 2 -3.68 -12.60 16.57
C ASP A 2 -2.97 -11.95 15.37
N ILE A 3 -2.26 -10.83 15.57
CA ILE A 3 -1.49 -10.17 14.50
C ILE A 3 -0.50 -11.13 13.82
N MET A 4 0.17 -11.99 14.59
CA MET A 4 1.16 -12.92 14.06
C MET A 4 0.55 -14.20 13.48
N ILE A 5 -0.75 -14.40 13.64
CA ILE A 5 -1.50 -15.50 13.02
C ILE A 5 -2.09 -15.00 11.70
N GLU A 6 -2.88 -13.94 11.75
CA GLU A 6 -3.65 -13.46 10.60
C GLU A 6 -2.81 -12.58 9.66
N GLY A 7 -1.95 -11.72 10.21
CA GLY A 7 -1.16 -10.76 9.43
C GLY A 7 -0.26 -11.41 8.38
N PRO A 8 0.60 -12.39 8.76
CA PRO A 8 1.41 -13.12 7.80
C PRO A 8 0.60 -13.88 6.74
N LEU A 9 -0.58 -14.40 7.10
CA LEU A 9 -1.47 -15.09 6.15
C LEU A 9 -2.02 -14.13 5.10
N GLY A 10 -2.49 -12.94 5.50
CA GLY A 10 -2.93 -11.91 4.55
C GLY A 10 -1.80 -11.46 3.61
N GLY A 11 -0.64 -11.10 4.17
CA GLY A 11 0.53 -10.70 3.36
C GLY A 11 1.00 -11.80 2.40
N ALA A 12 0.98 -13.07 2.83
CA ALA A 12 1.31 -14.21 1.98
C ALA A 12 0.23 -14.48 0.92
N ALA A 13 -1.05 -14.41 1.28
CA ALA A 13 -2.16 -14.57 0.34
C ALA A 13 -2.05 -13.57 -0.81
N PHE A 14 -1.80 -12.29 -0.48
CA PHE A 14 -1.56 -11.27 -1.48
C PHE A 14 -0.38 -11.60 -2.40
N ASN A 15 0.79 -11.90 -1.83
CA ASN A 15 1.99 -12.22 -2.62
C ASN A 15 1.79 -13.43 -3.53
N ASN A 16 1.09 -14.46 -3.04
CA ASN A 16 0.83 -15.69 -3.78
C ASN A 16 -0.13 -15.47 -4.95
N GLU A 17 -1.26 -14.79 -4.71
CA GLU A 17 -2.28 -14.56 -5.71
C GLU A 17 -1.87 -13.50 -6.74
N PHE A 18 -1.14 -12.45 -6.32
CA PHE A 18 -0.50 -11.51 -7.23
C PHE A 18 0.66 -12.16 -8.02
N GLY A 19 1.35 -13.14 -7.43
CA GLY A 19 2.42 -13.89 -8.07
C GLY A 19 3.80 -13.23 -7.96
N ARG A 20 4.20 -12.80 -6.75
CA ARG A 20 5.58 -12.37 -6.44
C ARG A 20 6.17 -13.16 -5.26
N PRO A 21 7.42 -13.63 -5.33
CA PRO A 21 8.03 -14.38 -4.24
C PRO A 21 8.46 -13.46 -3.08
N ALA A 22 8.16 -13.87 -1.84
CA ALA A 22 8.69 -13.24 -0.63
C ALA A 22 10.00 -13.93 -0.21
N LEU A 23 11.15 -13.29 -0.46
CA LEU A 23 12.47 -13.91 -0.35
C LEU A 23 13.25 -13.55 0.92
N THR A 24 12.84 -12.49 1.62
CA THR A 24 13.49 -12.03 2.84
C THR A 24 12.51 -11.28 3.73
N GLY A 25 12.82 -11.18 5.01
CA GLY A 25 12.03 -10.47 6.01
C GLY A 25 12.69 -10.55 7.38
N TYR A 26 12.09 -9.86 8.36
CA TYR A 26 12.48 -10.00 9.76
C TYR A 26 11.23 -10.15 10.63
N PHE A 27 11.41 -10.78 11.77
CA PHE A 27 10.39 -10.89 12.79
C PHE A 27 11.00 -10.52 14.14
N ARG A 28 10.33 -9.61 14.87
CA ARG A 28 10.77 -9.14 16.19
C ARG A 28 9.58 -9.09 17.13
N THR A 29 9.72 -9.73 18.28
CA THR A 29 8.89 -9.48 19.46
C THR A 29 9.68 -8.61 20.43
N PHE A 30 9.04 -7.61 21.00
CA PHE A 30 9.62 -6.80 22.07
C PHE A 30 8.49 -6.15 22.85
N GLU A 31 8.50 -6.38 24.16
CA GLU A 31 7.65 -5.69 25.12
C GLU A 31 8.36 -5.77 26.46
N GLN A 32 8.69 -4.62 27.05
CA GLN A 32 9.42 -4.55 28.30
C GLN A 32 9.02 -3.32 29.11
N SER A 33 8.81 -3.53 30.41
CA SER A 33 8.75 -2.45 31.39
C SER A 33 10.16 -1.92 31.64
N ILE A 34 10.34 -0.62 31.44
CA ILE A 34 11.61 0.08 31.66
C ILE A 34 11.37 1.24 32.63
N THR A 35 12.33 1.47 33.53
CA THR A 35 12.33 2.66 34.38
C THR A 35 13.02 3.79 33.63
N THR A 36 12.32 4.92 33.48
CA THR A 36 12.86 6.12 32.84
C THR A 36 12.94 7.27 33.84
N PRO A 37 13.67 8.36 33.53
CA PRO A 37 13.64 9.59 34.34
C PRO A 37 12.25 10.21 34.52
N HIS A 38 11.26 9.79 33.71
CA HIS A 38 9.88 10.26 33.75
C HIS A 38 8.92 9.26 34.43
N GLY A 39 9.43 8.14 34.96
CA GLY A 39 8.65 7.08 35.58
C GLY A 39 8.79 5.74 34.86
N ASP A 40 8.11 4.72 35.39
CA ASP A 40 8.05 3.41 34.76
C ASP A 40 7.15 3.45 33.53
N GLU A 41 7.65 2.92 32.41
CA GLU A 41 6.93 2.89 31.15
C GLU A 41 7.06 1.50 30.50
N VAL A 42 6.05 1.10 29.74
CA VAL A 42 6.13 -0.09 28.88
C VAL A 42 6.54 0.35 27.47
N ARG A 43 7.61 -0.25 26.94
CA ARG A 43 8.04 -0.07 25.54
C ARG A 43 7.84 -1.37 24.78
N GLY A 44 7.15 -1.29 23.66
CA GLY A 44 6.81 -2.45 22.84
C GLY A 44 6.03 -2.08 21.59
N TYR A 45 5.49 -3.08 20.90
CA TYR A 45 4.82 -2.92 19.60
C TYR A 45 3.33 -3.23 19.65
N HIS A 46 2.60 -2.61 20.58
CA HIS A 46 1.12 -2.68 20.61
C HIS A 46 0.51 -2.19 19.29
N LYS A 47 1.06 -1.11 18.72
CA LYS A 47 0.91 -0.78 17.29
C LYS A 47 2.05 -1.52 16.55
N PRO A 48 1.75 -2.55 15.74
CA PRO A 48 2.79 -3.39 15.16
C PRO A 48 3.55 -2.66 14.06
N ILE A 49 4.75 -3.16 13.75
CA ILE A 49 5.43 -2.85 12.50
C ILE A 49 5.03 -3.92 11.49
N MET A 50 4.13 -3.55 10.56
CA MET A 50 3.77 -4.37 9.39
C MET A 50 4.52 -3.79 8.19
N LEU A 51 5.57 -4.47 7.72
CA LEU A 51 6.47 -3.96 6.68
C LEU A 51 6.37 -4.81 5.41
N ALA A 52 6.23 -4.15 4.27
CA ALA A 52 6.27 -4.74 2.95
C ALA A 52 7.21 -3.95 2.02
N GLY A 53 7.95 -4.65 1.18
CA GLY A 53 8.88 -4.07 0.21
C GLY A 53 9.24 -5.09 -0.86
N GLY A 54 9.93 -4.65 -1.91
CA GLY A 54 10.30 -5.53 -3.02
C GLY A 54 11.22 -4.85 -4.03
N MET A 55 11.56 -5.60 -5.08
CA MET A 55 12.34 -5.13 -6.21
C MET A 55 11.60 -5.44 -7.51
N GLY A 56 11.81 -4.62 -8.52
CA GLY A 56 11.29 -4.82 -9.87
C GLY A 56 12.35 -4.45 -10.91
N ASN A 57 12.11 -4.84 -12.16
CA ASN A 57 12.93 -4.43 -13.30
C ASN A 57 12.23 -3.30 -14.05
N ILE A 58 13.01 -2.39 -14.63
CA ILE A 58 12.50 -1.29 -15.44
C ILE A 58 13.45 -1.08 -16.64
N ARG A 59 12.88 -0.67 -17.78
CA ARG A 59 13.68 -0.24 -18.94
C ARG A 59 14.17 1.19 -18.70
N GLU A 60 15.41 1.46 -19.07
CA GLU A 60 16.05 2.78 -18.87
C GLU A 60 15.21 3.93 -19.44
N ASP A 61 14.69 3.77 -20.65
CA ASP A 61 13.86 4.79 -21.34
C ASP A 61 12.52 5.09 -20.63
N HIS A 62 12.11 4.26 -19.66
CA HIS A 62 10.86 4.41 -18.92
C HIS A 62 11.07 4.82 -17.45
N VAL A 63 12.32 5.10 -17.04
CA VAL A 63 12.63 5.55 -15.67
C VAL A 63 12.13 6.98 -15.42
N GLN A 64 12.30 7.86 -16.40
CA GLN A 64 11.84 9.25 -16.30
C GLN A 64 10.38 9.36 -16.77
N LYS A 65 9.56 10.07 -16.00
CA LYS A 65 8.16 10.31 -16.38
C LYS A 65 8.10 11.26 -17.59
N ALA A 66 7.19 10.98 -18.52
CA ALA A 66 6.98 11.85 -19.67
C ALA A 66 6.09 13.05 -19.32
N GLU A 67 6.13 14.08 -20.16
CA GLU A 67 5.29 15.27 -19.99
C GLU A 67 3.82 14.95 -20.29
N ILE A 68 2.92 15.42 -19.43
CA ILE A 68 1.47 15.35 -19.64
C ILE A 68 1.05 16.56 -20.47
N THR A 69 0.62 16.31 -21.70
CA THR A 69 0.18 17.38 -22.62
C THR A 69 -1.28 17.73 -22.43
N VAL A 70 -1.67 18.97 -22.77
CA VAL A 70 -3.07 19.40 -22.73
C VAL A 70 -3.92 18.52 -23.64
N GLY A 71 -5.03 18.01 -23.11
CA GLY A 71 -5.93 17.10 -23.82
C GLY A 71 -5.64 15.61 -23.59
N SER A 72 -4.58 15.28 -22.83
CA SER A 72 -4.31 13.91 -22.38
C SER A 72 -5.51 13.31 -21.64
N LYS A 73 -5.69 12.00 -21.77
CA LYS A 73 -6.77 11.27 -21.10
C LYS A 73 -6.31 10.84 -19.71
N LEU A 74 -7.10 11.21 -18.71
CA LEU A 74 -6.93 10.77 -17.34
C LEU A 74 -7.72 9.47 -17.14
N ILE A 75 -7.03 8.39 -16.76
CA ILE A 75 -7.59 7.04 -16.70
C ILE A 75 -7.34 6.47 -15.31
N VAL A 76 -8.38 5.89 -14.70
CA VAL A 76 -8.24 5.02 -13.53
C VAL A 76 -8.16 3.58 -14.03
N LEU A 77 -7.00 2.95 -13.83
CA LEU A 77 -6.79 1.53 -14.11
C LEU A 77 -6.93 0.75 -12.79
N GLY A 78 -7.99 -0.05 -12.65
CA GLY A 78 -8.22 -0.77 -11.40
C GLY A 78 -9.63 -1.35 -11.27
N GLY A 79 -9.91 -1.87 -10.08
CA GLY A 79 -11.24 -2.33 -9.70
C GLY A 79 -12.22 -1.18 -9.42
N PRO A 80 -13.54 -1.45 -9.43
CA PRO A 80 -14.55 -0.48 -9.01
C PRO A 80 -14.32 -0.02 -7.56
N ALA A 81 -14.44 1.29 -7.32
CA ALA A 81 -14.29 1.86 -5.99
C ALA A 81 -15.48 1.49 -5.07
N MET A 82 -15.19 1.37 -3.78
CA MET A 82 -16.16 1.15 -2.71
C MET A 82 -15.88 2.13 -1.56
N LEU A 83 -16.83 2.28 -0.64
CA LEU A 83 -16.62 3.08 0.56
C LEU A 83 -15.77 2.28 1.57
N ILE A 84 -14.45 2.31 1.37
CA ILE A 84 -13.45 1.59 2.14
C ILE A 84 -12.35 2.58 2.52
N GLY A 85 -11.82 2.49 3.74
CA GLY A 85 -10.64 3.28 4.12
C GLY A 85 -10.87 4.79 4.21
N LEU A 86 -12.13 5.26 4.32
CA LEU A 86 -12.43 6.69 4.29
C LEU A 86 -11.75 7.39 5.48
N GLY A 87 -10.89 8.37 5.18
CA GLY A 87 -10.14 9.09 6.21
C GLY A 87 -8.95 8.32 6.80
N GLY A 88 -8.53 7.20 6.17
CA GLY A 88 -7.40 6.38 6.65
C GLY A 88 -6.10 7.17 6.87
N GLY A 89 -5.83 8.19 6.06
CA GLY A 89 -4.69 9.09 6.27
C GLY A 89 -4.75 9.85 7.61
N ALA A 90 -5.92 10.42 7.94
CA ALA A 90 -6.14 11.09 9.22
C ALA A 90 -6.15 10.11 10.40
N ALA A 91 -6.79 8.94 10.23
CA ALA A 91 -6.85 7.90 11.27
C ALA A 91 -5.46 7.33 11.61
N SER A 92 -4.58 7.15 10.60
CA SER A 92 -3.22 6.61 10.81
C SER A 92 -2.30 7.52 11.65
N SER A 93 -2.64 8.82 11.72
CA SER A 93 -1.88 9.87 12.41
C SER A 93 -2.18 9.98 13.91
N MET A 94 -3.15 9.21 14.43
CA MET A 94 -3.54 9.23 15.84
C MET A 94 -2.88 8.10 16.65
N ALA A 95 -2.69 8.32 17.96
CA ALA A 95 -2.24 7.31 18.90
C ALA A 95 -3.35 6.27 19.17
N THR A 96 -2.97 5.00 19.28
CA THR A 96 -3.90 3.87 19.43
C THR A 96 -4.58 3.89 20.81
N GLY A 97 -5.89 3.61 20.87
CA GLY A 97 -6.62 3.36 22.14
C GLY A 97 -7.76 4.33 22.47
N THR A 98 -7.91 5.45 21.75
CA THR A 98 -9.06 6.37 21.86
C THR A 98 -9.74 6.50 20.49
N SER A 99 -10.44 5.46 20.06
CA SER A 99 -11.10 5.40 18.75
C SER A 99 -12.60 5.15 18.94
N SER A 100 -13.45 5.82 18.16
CA SER A 100 -14.87 5.50 18.06
C SER A 100 -15.05 4.30 17.14
N ALA A 101 -16.13 3.52 17.31
CA ALA A 101 -16.39 2.33 16.48
C ALA A 101 -16.36 2.64 14.96
N ASP A 102 -16.80 3.84 14.56
CA ASP A 102 -16.78 4.29 13.16
C ASP A 102 -15.36 4.40 12.58
N LEU A 103 -14.38 4.85 13.39
CA LEU A 103 -12.98 4.93 12.99
C LEU A 103 -12.36 3.53 12.86
N ASP A 104 -12.78 2.58 13.69
CA ASP A 104 -12.33 1.20 13.62
C ASP A 104 -12.87 0.50 12.37
N PHE A 105 -14.14 0.72 11.99
CA PHE A 105 -14.68 0.22 10.71
C PHE A 105 -13.98 0.85 9.50
N ALA A 106 -13.67 2.15 9.56
CA ALA A 106 -12.92 2.82 8.49
C ALA A 106 -11.48 2.32 8.35
N SER A 107 -10.92 1.67 9.37
CA SER A 107 -9.57 1.11 9.35
C SER A 107 -9.48 -0.27 8.68
N VAL A 108 -10.61 -0.94 8.45
CA VAL A 108 -10.66 -2.25 7.78
C VAL A 108 -10.38 -2.09 6.30
N GLN A 109 -9.30 -2.71 5.85
CA GLN A 109 -8.91 -2.75 4.44
C GLN A 109 -9.46 -3.98 3.74
N ARG A 110 -9.53 -3.91 2.41
CA ARG A 110 -9.94 -5.03 1.54
C ARG A 110 -8.93 -5.19 0.42
N GLU A 111 -8.44 -6.40 0.25
CA GLU A 111 -7.55 -6.77 -0.86
C GLU A 111 -8.27 -7.57 -1.94
N ASN A 112 -7.77 -7.46 -3.18
CA ASN A 112 -8.11 -8.31 -4.32
C ASN A 112 -6.85 -8.43 -5.20
N PRO A 113 -5.93 -9.35 -4.87
CA PRO A 113 -4.64 -9.45 -5.55
C PRO A 113 -4.77 -9.86 -7.03
N GLU A 114 -5.79 -10.66 -7.40
CA GLU A 114 -6.10 -10.99 -8.79
C GLU A 114 -6.37 -9.75 -9.64
N MET A 115 -7.09 -8.77 -9.08
CA MET A 115 -7.38 -7.53 -9.78
C MET A 115 -6.09 -6.74 -10.05
N GLU A 116 -5.22 -6.65 -9.05
CA GLU A 116 -3.93 -5.99 -9.20
C GLU A 116 -3.04 -6.74 -10.20
N ARG A 117 -3.09 -8.07 -10.23
CA ARG A 117 -2.37 -8.88 -11.24
C ARG A 117 -2.84 -8.55 -12.66
N ARG A 118 -4.14 -8.38 -12.88
CA ARG A 118 -4.68 -7.96 -14.20
C ARG A 118 -4.25 -6.56 -14.59
N CYS A 119 -4.18 -5.63 -13.63
CA CYS A 119 -3.63 -4.30 -13.87
C CYS A 119 -2.14 -4.38 -14.23
N GLN A 120 -1.37 -5.21 -13.52
CA GLN A 120 0.04 -5.45 -13.80
C GLN A 120 0.25 -5.98 -15.23
N GLU A 121 -0.58 -6.90 -15.71
CA GLU A 121 -0.48 -7.38 -17.10
C GLU A 121 -0.70 -6.28 -18.13
N VAL A 122 -1.62 -5.33 -17.88
CA VAL A 122 -1.80 -4.16 -18.76
C VAL A 122 -0.56 -3.27 -18.75
N ILE A 123 -0.03 -2.97 -17.57
CA ILE A 123 1.21 -2.18 -17.40
C ILE A 123 2.37 -2.89 -18.12
N ASP A 124 2.44 -4.21 -18.02
CA ASP A 124 3.45 -5.02 -18.67
C ASP A 124 3.38 -4.93 -20.18
N ARG A 125 2.17 -5.05 -20.76
CA ARG A 125 1.99 -4.85 -22.19
C ARG A 125 2.40 -3.43 -22.62
N CYS A 126 2.10 -2.41 -21.82
CA CYS A 126 2.46 -1.02 -22.13
C CYS A 126 3.98 -0.81 -22.21
N TRP A 127 4.76 -1.19 -21.19
CA TRP A 127 6.22 -0.99 -21.23
C TRP A 127 6.91 -1.93 -22.24
N GLN A 128 6.35 -3.11 -22.51
CA GLN A 128 6.87 -4.04 -23.52
C GLN A 128 6.78 -3.48 -24.95
N LEU A 129 5.92 -2.49 -25.20
CA LEU A 129 5.85 -1.79 -26.49
C LEU A 129 7.06 -0.86 -26.75
N GLY A 130 7.95 -0.67 -25.76
CA GLY A 130 9.14 0.17 -25.89
C GLY A 130 8.77 1.61 -26.19
N ASP A 131 9.26 2.14 -27.31
CA ASP A 131 9.00 3.52 -27.75
C ASP A 131 7.53 3.79 -28.06
N ARG A 132 6.72 2.74 -28.22
CA ARG A 132 5.27 2.83 -28.43
C ARG A 132 4.46 2.66 -27.14
N ASN A 133 5.10 2.74 -25.98
CA ASN A 133 4.41 2.72 -24.70
C ASN A 133 3.42 3.91 -24.63
N PRO A 134 2.10 3.68 -24.49
CA PRO A 134 1.11 4.76 -24.48
C PRO A 134 1.02 5.48 -23.12
N ILE A 135 1.69 4.97 -22.08
CA ILE A 135 1.65 5.57 -20.75
C ILE A 135 2.63 6.75 -20.69
N SER A 136 2.09 7.97 -20.63
CA SER A 136 2.90 9.16 -20.36
C SER A 136 3.27 9.27 -18.88
N PHE A 137 2.30 8.98 -18.01
CA PHE A 137 2.44 9.06 -16.56
C PHE A 137 1.56 8.01 -15.90
N ILE A 138 2.06 7.40 -14.84
CA ILE A 138 1.31 6.47 -13.97
C ILE A 138 1.67 6.76 -12.52
N HIS A 139 0.66 6.67 -11.65
CA HIS A 139 0.78 6.88 -10.21
C HIS A 139 -0.12 5.89 -9.47
N ASP A 140 0.27 5.49 -8.27
CA ASP A 140 -0.57 4.68 -7.40
C ASP A 140 -1.71 5.51 -6.79
N VAL A 141 -2.74 4.82 -6.33
CA VAL A 141 -3.86 5.41 -5.59
C VAL A 141 -3.80 4.85 -4.17
N GLY A 142 -3.27 5.64 -3.24
CA GLY A 142 -3.08 5.27 -1.84
C GLY A 142 -3.94 6.10 -0.88
N ALA A 143 -3.29 6.68 0.15
CA ALA A 143 -3.95 7.52 1.15
C ALA A 143 -4.66 8.72 0.49
N GLY A 144 -5.91 8.99 0.89
CA GLY A 144 -6.73 10.03 0.27
C GLY A 144 -7.35 9.63 -1.08
N GLY A 145 -6.98 8.48 -1.64
CA GLY A 145 -7.56 7.96 -2.86
C GLY A 145 -7.42 8.92 -4.05
N LEU A 146 -8.46 8.98 -4.89
CA LEU A 146 -8.46 9.81 -6.10
C LEU A 146 -8.34 11.31 -5.83
N SER A 147 -8.77 11.80 -4.65
CA SER A 147 -8.64 13.22 -4.33
C SER A 147 -7.20 13.64 -4.04
N ASN A 148 -6.30 12.68 -3.81
CA ASN A 148 -4.86 12.94 -3.72
C ASN A 148 -4.14 12.56 -5.01
N ALA A 149 -4.43 11.38 -5.55
CA ALA A 149 -3.71 10.85 -6.71
C ALA A 149 -3.89 11.66 -7.99
N PHE A 150 -5.07 12.22 -8.26
CA PHE A 150 -5.27 13.04 -9.46
C PHE A 150 -4.62 14.42 -9.38
N PRO A 151 -4.67 15.15 -8.24
CA PRO A 151 -3.91 16.39 -8.10
C PRO A 151 -2.39 16.21 -8.12
N GLU A 152 -1.87 15.05 -7.72
CA GLU A 152 -0.43 14.73 -7.77
C GLU A 152 0.07 14.31 -9.17
N LEU A 153 -0.84 13.84 -10.03
CA LEU A 153 -0.56 13.38 -11.38
C LEU A 153 -0.36 14.56 -12.35
#